data_AF-A0A6B3F9I2-F1
#
_entry.id   AF-A0A6B3F9I2-F1
#
_cell.length_a   1.000
_cell.length_b   1.000
_cell.length_c   1.000
_cell.angle_alpha   90.00
_cell.angle_beta   90.00
_cell.angle_gamma   90.00
#
_symmetry.space_group_name_H-M   'P 1'
#
loop_
_entity.id
_entity.type
_entity.pdbx_description
1 polymer ?
#
loop_
_entity_poly.entity_id
_entity_poly.type
_entity_poly.pdbx_seq_one_letter_code
_entity_poly.pdbx_strand_id
1 'polypeptide(L)'
;FRFDGTGYYLKTTDEMYAIDSSDAWQEGCRNTLLVAEQIDTTGMFEKRDLMPKFEIPDGFTEITWFQEEVRRGMERRYPAGVPEDRQKQAEYEMDVIIQMGFPGYFLVVADFIMWAKNNG
;
A
#
# COMPACT_ATOMS: atom_id res chain seq x y z
N PHE A 1 -12.96 -34.91 1.99
CA PHE A 1 -11.68 -34.77 2.70
C PHE A 1 -11.99 -34.45 4.15
N ARG A 2 -11.51 -35.26 5.11
CA ARG A 2 -11.71 -35.08 6.56
C ARG A 2 -10.40 -35.45 7.25
N PHE A 3 -10.08 -34.79 8.36
CA PHE A 3 -8.95 -35.18 9.19
C PHE A 3 -9.28 -36.43 10.02
N ASP A 4 -8.34 -37.36 10.04
CA ASP A 4 -8.41 -38.58 10.83
C ASP A 4 -7.65 -38.33 12.14
N GLY A 5 -8.36 -37.76 13.14
CA GLY A 5 -7.78 -37.48 14.46
C GLY A 5 -8.55 -36.42 15.25
N THR A 6 -8.13 -36.22 16.49
CA THR A 6 -8.63 -35.17 17.40
C THR A 6 -7.47 -34.25 17.81
N GLY A 7 -7.77 -33.03 18.27
CA GLY A 7 -6.75 -32.12 18.80
C GLY A 7 -6.16 -31.10 17.83
N TYR A 8 -6.79 -30.86 16.67
CA TYR A 8 -6.42 -29.81 15.72
C TYR A 8 -7.01 -28.45 16.13
N TYR A 9 -6.52 -27.93 17.25
CA TYR A 9 -6.82 -26.59 17.75
C TYR A 9 -5.58 -26.06 18.45
N LEU A 10 -5.60 -24.77 18.83
CA LEU A 10 -4.52 -24.19 19.60
C LEU A 10 -4.63 -24.65 21.06
N LYS A 11 -3.85 -25.68 21.41
CA LYS A 11 -3.77 -26.21 22.77
C LYS A 11 -3.11 -25.22 23.72
N THR A 12 -3.44 -25.32 25.00
CA THR A 12 -2.71 -24.61 26.06
C THR A 12 -1.30 -25.19 26.20
N THR A 13 -0.42 -24.47 26.89
CA THR A 13 0.92 -24.96 27.22
C THR A 13 0.84 -26.30 27.95
N ASP A 14 0.04 -26.41 29.01
CA ASP A 14 -0.08 -27.65 29.80
C ASP A 14 -0.59 -28.82 28.97
N GLU A 15 -1.58 -28.58 28.10
CA GLU A 15 -2.08 -29.60 27.18
C GLU A 15 -0.99 -30.07 26.20
N MET A 16 -0.14 -29.17 25.70
CA MET A 16 0.98 -29.52 24.82
C MET A 16 2.04 -30.36 25.55
N TYR A 17 2.40 -29.98 26.77
CA TYR A 17 3.36 -30.72 27.58
C TYR A 17 2.84 -32.11 28.03
N ALA A 18 1.52 -32.27 28.15
CA ALA A 18 0.89 -33.53 28.53
C ALA A 18 0.74 -34.55 27.38
N ILE A 19 0.99 -34.18 26.12
CA ILE A 19 0.86 -35.07 24.96
C ILE A 19 1.85 -36.24 25.03
N ASP A 20 3.09 -35.96 25.40
CA ASP A 20 4.18 -36.94 25.40
C ASP A 20 5.25 -36.53 26.44
N SER A 21 5.66 -37.46 27.29
CA SER A 21 6.63 -37.22 28.37
C SER A 21 8.08 -37.52 28.00
N SER A 22 8.36 -37.92 26.75
CA SER A 22 9.71 -38.16 26.25
C SER A 22 10.55 -36.89 26.24
N ASP A 23 11.84 -37.04 26.51
CA ASP A 23 12.78 -35.90 26.56
C ASP A 23 12.77 -35.08 25.27
N ALA A 24 12.66 -35.75 24.11
CA ALA A 24 12.61 -35.11 22.81
C ALA A 24 11.37 -34.21 22.64
N TRP A 25 10.19 -34.66 23.11
CA TRP A 25 8.97 -33.84 23.05
C TRP A 25 9.06 -32.64 23.99
N GLN A 26 9.50 -32.88 25.22
CA GLN A 26 9.65 -31.85 26.25
C GLN A 26 10.67 -30.77 25.83
N GLU A 27 11.78 -31.18 25.20
CA GLU A 27 12.73 -30.26 24.59
C GLU A 27 12.13 -29.50 23.41
N GLY A 28 11.40 -30.18 22.52
CA GLY A 28 10.68 -29.54 21.42
C GLY A 28 9.75 -28.42 21.90
N CYS A 29 8.95 -28.67 22.94
CA CYS A 29 8.08 -27.66 23.54
C CYS A 29 8.86 -26.44 24.05
N ARG A 30 10.00 -26.64 24.73
CA ARG A 30 10.86 -25.54 25.21
C ARG A 30 11.51 -24.76 24.07
N ASN A 31 11.96 -25.47 23.03
CA ASN A 31 12.62 -24.85 21.88
C ASN A 31 11.67 -23.94 21.08
N THR A 32 10.35 -24.13 21.17
CA THR A 32 9.39 -23.18 20.57
C THR A 32 9.57 -21.76 21.10
N LEU A 33 9.88 -21.62 22.40
CA LEU A 33 10.16 -20.33 23.02
C LEU A 33 11.52 -19.78 22.58
N LEU A 34 12.55 -20.62 22.48
CA LEU A 34 13.87 -20.21 21.98
C LEU A 34 13.78 -19.64 20.56
N VAL A 35 13.01 -20.29 19.69
CA VAL A 35 12.76 -19.78 18.33
C VAL A 35 11.99 -18.46 18.39
N ALA A 36 10.95 -18.36 19.21
CA ALA A 36 10.17 -17.13 19.35
C ALA A 36 11.02 -15.95 19.84
N GLU A 37 11.92 -16.17 20.81
CA GLU A 37 12.83 -15.17 21.36
C GLU A 37 13.91 -14.71 20.37
N GLN A 38 14.27 -15.56 19.41
CA GLN A 38 15.23 -15.22 18.35
C GLN A 38 14.64 -14.40 17.20
N ILE A 39 13.30 -14.30 17.12
CA ILE A 39 12.64 -13.52 16.07
C ILE A 39 12.69 -12.04 16.43
N ASP A 40 13.54 -11.29 15.72
CA ASP A 40 13.50 -9.84 15.73
C ASP A 40 12.44 -9.33 14.75
N THR A 41 11.36 -8.74 15.27
CA THR A 41 10.29 -8.15 14.47
C THR A 41 10.48 -6.67 14.17
N THR A 42 11.60 -6.08 14.62
CA THR A 42 11.93 -4.68 14.38
C THR A 42 11.92 -4.39 12.89
N GLY A 43 11.18 -3.36 12.49
CA GLY A 43 11.06 -2.96 11.09
C GLY A 43 10.13 -3.80 10.20
N MET A 44 9.62 -4.95 10.64
CA MET A 44 8.76 -5.82 9.80
C MET A 44 7.44 -5.15 9.42
N PHE A 45 6.87 -4.36 10.34
CA PHE A 45 5.58 -3.71 10.18
C PHE A 45 5.69 -2.18 10.09
N GLU A 46 6.89 -1.67 9.88
CA GLU A 46 7.07 -0.23 9.68
C GLU A 46 6.45 0.20 8.37
N LYS A 47 5.69 1.30 8.41
CA LYS A 47 5.11 1.90 7.23
C LYS A 47 6.25 2.34 6.29
N ARG A 48 6.25 1.81 5.08
CA ARG A 48 7.12 2.26 3.99
C ARG A 48 6.27 2.82 2.88
N ASP A 49 6.59 4.03 2.44
CA ASP A 49 6.04 4.56 1.21
C ASP A 49 6.79 3.93 0.04
N LEU A 50 6.08 3.09 -0.71
CA LEU A 50 6.59 2.38 -1.88
C LEU A 50 5.98 2.94 -3.18
N MET A 51 5.42 4.15 -3.13
CA MET A 51 4.82 4.78 -4.30
C MET A 51 5.90 4.99 -5.37
N PRO A 52 5.65 4.59 -6.64
CA PRO A 52 6.55 4.87 -7.74
C PRO A 52 6.80 6.38 -7.85
N LYS A 53 8.05 6.76 -8.10
CA LYS A 53 8.41 8.16 -8.36
C LYS A 53 8.12 8.49 -9.81
N PHE A 54 7.28 9.50 -10.03
CA PHE A 54 7.04 10.05 -11.36
C PHE A 54 8.20 10.96 -11.76
N GLU A 55 8.63 10.90 -13.03
CA GLU A 55 9.65 11.81 -13.53
C GLU A 55 9.06 13.21 -13.71
N ILE A 56 9.52 14.16 -12.89
CA ILE A 56 9.04 15.54 -12.90
C ILE A 56 9.99 16.39 -13.77
N PRO A 57 9.46 17.17 -14.73
CA PRO A 57 10.28 18.08 -15.53
C PRO A 57 11.01 19.14 -14.68
N ASP A 58 12.16 19.59 -15.18
CA ASP A 58 12.96 20.63 -14.52
C ASP A 58 12.13 21.89 -14.25
N GLY A 59 12.30 22.45 -13.04
CA GLY A 59 11.56 23.63 -12.59
C GLY A 59 10.20 23.35 -11.97
N PHE A 60 9.75 22.09 -11.93
CA PHE A 60 8.51 21.68 -11.26
C PHE A 60 8.78 20.83 -10.02
N THR A 61 7.85 20.92 -9.07
CA THR A 61 7.62 19.91 -8.03
C THR A 61 6.50 18.97 -8.45
N GLU A 62 6.39 17.80 -7.80
CA GLU A 62 5.28 16.86 -8.01
C GLU A 62 3.91 17.53 -7.94
N ILE A 63 3.73 18.43 -6.95
CA ILE A 63 2.50 19.20 -6.76
C ILE A 63 2.25 20.15 -7.94
N THR A 64 3.25 20.95 -8.31
CA THR A 64 3.06 21.94 -9.39
C THR A 64 2.87 21.29 -10.75
N TRP A 65 3.51 20.12 -10.98
CA TRP A 65 3.33 19.36 -12.21
C TRP A 65 1.95 18.71 -12.28
N PHE A 66 1.47 18.16 -11.17
CA PHE A 66 0.11 17.65 -11.05
C PHE A 66 -0.94 18.75 -11.35
N GLN A 67 -0.78 19.94 -10.76
CA GLN A 67 -1.67 21.08 -11.02
C GLN A 67 -1.64 21.50 -12.50
N GLU A 68 -0.46 21.52 -13.12
CA GLU A 68 -0.29 21.86 -14.54
C GLU A 68 -0.95 20.82 -15.46
N GLU A 69 -0.80 19.53 -15.17
CA GLU A 69 -1.46 18.47 -15.94
C GLU A 69 -2.99 18.51 -15.81
N VAL A 70 -3.51 18.82 -14.62
CA VAL A 70 -4.96 19.06 -14.42
C VAL A 70 -5.41 20.27 -15.24
N ARG A 71 -4.67 21.40 -15.19
CA ARG A 71 -4.97 22.59 -15.98
C ARG A 71 -5.05 22.28 -17.48
N ARG A 72 -4.05 21.56 -18.02
CA ARG A 72 -4.04 21.09 -19.43
C ARG A 72 -5.19 20.14 -19.74
N GLY A 73 -5.55 19.28 -18.80
CA GLY A 73 -6.72 18.40 -18.92
C GLY A 73 -8.03 19.19 -19.03
N MET A 74 -8.20 20.20 -18.17
CA MET A 74 -9.37 21.07 -18.15
C MET A 74 -9.50 21.87 -19.44
N GLU A 75 -8.41 22.46 -19.95
CA GLU A 75 -8.41 23.17 -21.24
C GLU A 75 -8.81 22.28 -22.40
N ARG A 76 -8.30 21.04 -22.44
CA ARG A 76 -8.69 20.04 -23.46
C ARG A 76 -10.17 19.66 -23.35
N ARG A 77 -10.71 19.58 -22.14
CA ARG A 77 -12.10 19.14 -21.89
C ARG A 77 -13.13 20.24 -22.11
N TYR A 78 -12.73 21.49 -21.89
CA TYR A 78 -13.56 22.70 -21.97
C TYR A 78 -12.94 23.74 -22.93
N PRO A 79 -12.93 23.47 -24.25
CA PRO A 79 -12.25 24.34 -25.24
C PRO A 79 -12.88 25.73 -25.38
N ALA A 80 -14.13 25.91 -24.94
CA ALA A 80 -14.82 27.21 -24.93
C ALA A 80 -14.62 27.99 -23.61
N GLY A 81 -13.72 27.53 -22.75
CA GLY A 81 -13.51 28.05 -21.39
C GLY A 81 -14.10 27.14 -20.33
N VAL A 82 -13.41 27.05 -19.20
CA VAL A 82 -13.80 26.25 -18.04
C VAL A 82 -14.90 27.00 -17.27
N PRO A 83 -16.10 26.40 -17.06
CA PRO A 83 -17.13 26.99 -16.22
C PRO A 83 -16.66 27.16 -14.77
N GLU A 84 -17.10 28.23 -14.09
CA GLU A 84 -16.64 28.58 -12.74
C GLU A 84 -16.91 27.47 -11.70
N ASP A 85 -18.04 26.77 -11.80
CA ASP A 85 -18.39 25.63 -10.95
C ASP A 85 -17.40 24.48 -11.10
N ARG A 86 -16.92 24.25 -12.34
CA ARG A 86 -15.93 23.19 -12.64
C ARG A 86 -14.53 23.58 -12.21
N GLN A 87 -14.18 24.85 -12.35
CA GLN A 87 -12.90 25.37 -11.85
C GLN A 87 -12.80 25.19 -10.33
N LYS A 88 -13.82 25.63 -9.58
CA LYS A 88 -13.86 25.49 -8.12
C LYS A 88 -13.83 24.03 -7.67
N GLN A 89 -14.54 23.16 -8.38
CA GLN A 89 -14.53 21.73 -8.08
C GLN A 89 -13.14 21.12 -8.30
N ALA A 90 -12.46 21.45 -9.40
CA ALA A 90 -11.11 20.96 -9.68
C ALA A 90 -10.10 21.45 -8.65
N GLU A 91 -10.18 22.72 -8.24
CA GLU A 91 -9.33 23.30 -7.19
C GLU A 91 -9.52 22.57 -5.85
N TYR A 92 -10.78 22.37 -5.43
CA TYR A 92 -11.09 21.61 -4.21
C TYR A 92 -10.55 20.18 -4.25
N GLU A 93 -10.75 19.47 -5.36
CA GLU A 93 -10.25 18.09 -5.51
C GLU A 93 -8.72 18.03 -5.50
N MET A 94 -8.04 18.96 -6.19
CA MET A 94 -6.58 19.05 -6.19
C MET A 94 -6.05 19.29 -4.78
N ASP A 95 -6.65 20.21 -4.02
CA ASP A 95 -6.22 20.53 -2.65
C ASP A 95 -6.32 19.31 -1.73
N VAL A 96 -7.40 18.54 -1.82
CA VAL A 96 -7.58 17.30 -1.06
C VAL A 96 -6.50 16.27 -1.44
N ILE A 97 -6.23 16.07 -2.74
CA ILE A 97 -5.21 15.12 -3.22
C ILE A 97 -3.81 15.52 -2.73
N ILE A 98 -3.49 16.81 -2.79
CA ILE A 98 -2.20 17.35 -2.32
C ILE A 98 -2.08 17.18 -0.81
N GLN A 99 -3.12 17.50 -0.04
CA GLN A 99 -3.12 17.35 1.41
C GLN A 99 -2.91 15.89 1.84
N MET A 100 -3.47 14.94 1.09
CA MET A 100 -3.31 13.52 1.36
C MET A 100 -1.97 12.94 0.88
N GLY A 101 -1.17 13.70 0.12
CA GLY A 101 0.12 13.26 -0.40
C GLY A 101 0.00 12.26 -1.56
N PHE A 102 -1.06 12.38 -2.39
CA PHE A 102 -1.28 11.51 -3.55
C PHE A 102 -1.10 12.14 -4.96
N PRO A 103 -0.46 13.30 -5.19
CA PRO A 103 -0.34 13.83 -6.55
C PRO A 103 0.48 12.90 -7.47
N GLY A 104 1.56 12.28 -6.97
CA GLY A 104 2.37 11.32 -7.73
C GLY A 104 1.58 10.10 -8.23
N TYR A 105 0.64 9.59 -7.43
CA TYR A 105 -0.24 8.49 -7.84
C TYR A 105 -1.06 8.85 -9.08
N PHE A 106 -1.66 10.05 -9.12
CA PHE A 106 -2.45 10.50 -10.27
C PHE A 106 -1.58 10.71 -11.52
N LEU A 107 -0.36 11.20 -11.35
CA LEU A 107 0.58 11.36 -12.46
C LEU A 107 0.95 10.02 -13.11
N VAL A 108 1.30 9.01 -12.29
CA VAL A 108 1.63 7.66 -12.78
C VAL A 108 0.43 7.03 -13.49
N VAL A 109 -0.77 7.16 -12.92
CA VAL A 109 -2.00 6.60 -13.52
C VAL A 109 -2.36 7.30 -14.83
N ALA A 110 -2.26 8.63 -14.88
CA ALA A 110 -2.52 9.39 -16.08
C ALA A 110 -1.56 9.01 -17.22
N ASP A 111 -0.28 8.81 -16.91
CA ASP A 111 0.75 8.49 -17.90
C ASP A 111 0.50 7.17 -18.62
N PHE A 112 0.32 6.05 -17.89
CA PHE A 112 0.09 4.78 -18.59
C PHE A 112 -1.25 4.75 -19.33
N ILE A 113 -2.28 5.45 -18.83
CA ILE A 113 -3.56 5.60 -19.55
C ILE A 113 -3.34 6.35 -20.87
N MET A 114 -2.59 7.45 -20.83
CA MET A 114 -2.30 8.25 -22.01
C MET A 114 -1.41 7.51 -22.99
N TRP A 115 -0.40 6.79 -22.49
CA TRP A 115 0.44 5.92 -23.32
C TRP A 115 -0.41 4.87 -24.05
N ALA A 116 -1.31 4.16 -23.35
CA ALA A 116 -2.18 3.17 -23.97
C ALA A 116 -3.07 3.80 -25.06
N LYS A 117 -3.72 4.94 -24.77
CA LYS A 117 -4.53 5.67 -25.76
C LYS A 117 -3.74 6.08 -27.01
N ASN A 118 -2.46 6.36 -26.87
CA ASN A 118 -1.59 6.76 -27.97
C ASN A 118 -0.99 5.56 -28.74
N ASN A 119 -1.09 4.33 -28.20
CA ASN A 119 -0.41 3.15 -28.74
C ASN A 119 -1.32 1.92 -29.01
N GLY A 120 -2.63 2.03 -28.79
CA GLY A 120 -3.63 1.04 -29.22
C GLY A 120 -3.89 -0.08 -28.22
#